data_AF-A0A8I0ABQ1-F1
#
_entry.id   AF-A0A8I0ABQ1-F1
#
_cell.length_a   1.000
_cell.length_b   1.000
_cell.length_c   1.000
_cell.angle_alpha   90.00
_cell.angle_beta   90.00
_cell.angle_gamma   90.00
#
_symmetry.space_group_name_H-M   'P 1'
#
loop_
_entity.id
_entity.type
_entity.pdbx_description
1 polymer ?
#
loop_
_entity_poly.entity_id
_entity_poly.type
_entity_poly.pdbx_seq_one_letter_code
_entity_poly.pdbx_strand_id
1 'polypeptide(L)'
;MKILGKQPSREKCAESGWFATDYLLDQPIDREFILSLKPLGSFVYLDMLKEPFFKIESDYYMIKGVQGKDYFRIAVHGKHEEELEKLERFLG
;
A
#
# COMPACT_ATOMS: atom_id res chain seq x y z
N MET A 1 -3.17 -11.04 9.63
CA MET A 1 -3.69 -10.47 8.39
C MET A 1 -2.98 -11.10 7.21
N LYS A 2 -3.70 -11.52 6.17
CA LYS A 2 -3.17 -12.25 5.02
C LYS A 2 -3.62 -11.62 3.71
N ILE A 3 -2.72 -11.55 2.73
CA ILE A 3 -3.04 -11.13 1.36
C ILE A 3 -3.75 -12.30 0.65
N LEU A 4 -4.97 -12.04 0.17
CA LEU A 4 -5.78 -12.99 -0.61
C LEU A 4 -5.48 -12.95 -2.10
N GLY A 5 -5.09 -11.78 -2.61
CA GLY A 5 -4.86 -11.58 -4.02
C GLY A 5 -4.38 -10.18 -4.34
N LYS A 6 -4.02 -9.98 -5.61
CA LYS A 6 -3.53 -8.72 -6.14
C LYS A 6 -4.32 -8.38 -7.39
N GLN A 7 -4.75 -7.14 -7.53
CA GLN A 7 -5.45 -6.66 -8.72
C GLN A 7 -4.74 -5.41 -9.27
N PRO A 8 -4.35 -5.39 -10.55
CA PRO A 8 -3.82 -4.18 -11.14
C PRO A 8 -4.89 -3.08 -11.14
N SER A 9 -4.55 -1.92 -10.59
CA SER A 9 -5.42 -0.75 -10.60
C SER A 9 -5.42 -0.17 -12.01
N ARG A 10 -6.59 -0.16 -12.65
CA ARG A 10 -6.81 0.29 -14.05
C ARG A 10 -6.64 1.80 -14.27
N GLU A 11 -6.35 2.57 -13.23
CA GLU A 11 -6.13 4.02 -13.32
C GLU A 11 -4.80 4.33 -14.03
N LYS A 12 -4.81 5.33 -14.92
CA LYS A 12 -3.71 5.77 -15.80
C LYS A 12 -2.51 6.35 -15.04
N CYS A 13 -1.87 5.59 -14.16
CA CYS A 13 -0.57 5.96 -13.56
C CYS A 13 0.62 5.63 -14.49
N ALA A 14 0.41 4.76 -15.47
CA ALA A 14 1.45 4.32 -16.40
C ALA A 14 1.98 5.46 -17.29
N GLU A 15 1.20 6.52 -17.53
CA GLU A 15 1.64 7.70 -18.30
C GLU A 15 2.75 8.48 -17.58
N SER A 16 2.90 8.32 -16.25
CA SER A 16 4.01 8.87 -15.45
C SER A 16 5.06 7.83 -15.07
N GLY A 17 4.98 6.60 -15.61
CA GLY A 17 5.88 5.50 -15.28
C GLY A 17 5.59 4.80 -13.96
N TRP A 18 4.40 4.98 -13.37
CA TRP A 18 4.01 4.34 -12.12
C TRP A 18 2.93 3.26 -12.35
N PHE A 19 3.03 2.16 -11.61
CA PHE A 19 2.11 1.04 -11.68
C PHE A 19 1.49 0.82 -10.32
N ALA A 20 0.17 0.79 -10.26
CA ALA A 20 -0.57 0.61 -9.01
C ALA A 20 -1.24 -0.77 -8.97
N THR A 21 -1.10 -1.44 -7.83
CA THR A 21 -1.69 -2.74 -7.54
C THR A 21 -2.43 -2.67 -6.21
N ASP A 22 -3.69 -3.11 -6.22
CA ASP A 22 -4.49 -3.30 -5.03
C ASP A 22 -4.21 -4.68 -4.43
N TYR A 23 -3.89 -4.72 -3.15
CA TYR A 23 -3.64 -5.93 -2.37
C TYR A 23 -4.89 -6.20 -1.53
N LEU A 24 -5.60 -7.27 -1.87
CA LEU A 24 -6.83 -7.71 -1.21
C LEU A 24 -6.49 -8.54 0.02
N LEU A 25 -7.25 -8.37 1.09
CA LEU A 25 -6.93 -8.87 2.43
C LEU A 25 -8.06 -9.75 2.95
N ASP A 26 -7.72 -10.70 3.82
CA ASP A 26 -8.68 -11.63 4.42
C ASP A 26 -9.54 -11.00 5.52
N GLN A 27 -9.10 -9.87 6.06
CA GLN A 27 -9.77 -9.10 7.09
C GLN A 27 -9.56 -7.60 6.85
N PRO A 28 -10.42 -6.73 7.41
CA PRO A 28 -10.23 -5.29 7.34
C PRO A 28 -8.91 -4.84 7.96
N ILE A 29 -8.30 -3.81 7.39
CA ILE A 29 -7.09 -3.16 7.91
C ILE A 29 -7.35 -2.64 9.31
N ASP A 30 -6.58 -3.15 10.27
CA ASP A 30 -6.58 -2.67 11.64
C ASP A 30 -5.43 -1.68 11.89
N ARG A 31 -5.43 -1.09 13.08
CA ARG A 31 -4.40 -0.13 13.47
C ARG A 31 -3.02 -0.78 13.61
N GLU A 32 -2.95 -2.04 14.03
CA GLU A 32 -1.68 -2.74 14.24
C GLU A 32 -0.95 -2.92 12.91
N PHE A 33 -1.67 -3.36 11.88
CA PHE A 33 -1.16 -3.45 10.51
C PHE A 33 -0.69 -2.10 10.00
N ILE A 34 -1.47 -1.02 10.18
CA ILE A 34 -1.05 0.32 9.73
C ILE A 34 0.28 0.72 10.41
N LEU A 35 0.41 0.50 11.71
CA LEU A 35 1.60 0.87 12.47
C LEU A 35 2.83 0.02 12.12
N SER A 36 2.64 -1.24 11.71
CA SER A 36 3.75 -2.12 11.30
C SER A 36 4.44 -1.65 10.02
N LEU A 37 3.75 -0.86 9.17
CA LEU A 37 4.29 -0.32 7.92
C LEU A 37 5.20 0.91 8.12
N LYS A 38 5.28 1.47 9.34
CA LYS A 38 6.11 2.66 9.65
C LYS A 38 7.56 2.57 9.16
N PRO A 39 8.28 1.44 9.26
CA PRO A 39 9.68 1.36 8.84
C PRO A 39 9.90 1.48 7.33
N LEU A 40 8.84 1.39 6.53
CA LEU A 40 8.94 1.34 5.07
C LEU A 40 9.17 2.71 4.42
N GLY A 41 8.99 3.82 5.15
CA GLY A 41 9.28 5.14 4.58
C GLY A 41 8.66 6.28 5.38
N SER A 42 8.43 7.40 4.69
CA SER A 42 7.74 8.55 5.27
C SER A 42 6.29 8.18 5.56
N PHE A 43 5.97 8.01 6.84
CA PHE A 43 4.69 7.51 7.32
C PHE A 43 3.74 8.64 7.71
N VAL A 44 2.53 8.61 7.16
CA VAL A 44 1.41 9.49 7.51
C VAL A 44 0.20 8.64 7.88
N TYR A 45 -0.43 8.96 9.01
CA TYR A 45 -1.68 8.34 9.43
C TYR A 45 -2.58 9.40 10.03
N LEU A 46 -3.76 9.59 9.42
CA LEU A 46 -4.74 10.61 9.76
C LEU A 46 -5.93 9.93 10.46
N ASP A 47 -5.75 9.60 11.73
CA ASP A 47 -6.72 8.87 12.56
C ASP A 47 -7.96 9.68 12.94
N MET A 48 -7.86 11.01 12.87
CA MET A 48 -8.94 11.94 13.17
C MET A 48 -10.03 11.99 12.08
N LEU A 49 -9.82 11.34 10.93
CA LEU A 49 -10.78 11.30 9.83
C LEU A 49 -11.90 10.28 10.09
N LYS A 50 -13.10 10.54 9.54
CA LYS A 50 -14.22 9.58 9.56
C LYS A 50 -13.82 8.21 8.99
N GLU A 51 -12.97 8.22 7.98
CA GLU A 51 -12.30 7.05 7.41
C GLU A 51 -10.79 7.25 7.56
N PRO A 52 -10.15 6.67 8.60
CA PRO A 52 -8.73 6.89 8.88
C PRO A 52 -7.85 6.47 7.71
N PHE A 53 -7.16 7.45 7.13
CA PHE A 53 -6.29 7.24 5.97
C PHE A 53 -4.84 7.07 6.41
N PHE A 54 -4.11 6.16 5.77
CA PHE A 54 -2.67 6.04 5.94
C PHE A 54 -1.95 6.05 4.60
N LYS A 55 -0.71 6.53 4.64
CA LYS A 55 0.18 6.61 3.49
C LYS A 55 1.62 6.39 3.93
N ILE A 56 2.37 5.66 3.13
CA ILE A 56 3.81 5.52 3.23
C ILE A 56 4.39 5.97 1.90
N GLU A 57 5.37 6.86 1.94
CA GLU A 57 6.09 7.35 0.76
C GLU A 57 7.57 7.00 0.86
N SER A 58 8.10 6.48 -0.24
CA SER A 58 9.51 6.23 -0.49
C SER A 58 9.88 6.83 -1.85
N ASP A 59 11.16 6.78 -2.23
CA ASP A 59 11.64 7.33 -3.49
C ASP A 59 11.03 6.64 -4.72
N TYR A 60 10.68 5.35 -4.60
CA TYR A 60 10.28 4.50 -5.72
C TYR A 60 8.93 3.81 -5.56
N TYR A 61 8.30 3.95 -4.39
CA TYR A 61 6.99 3.38 -4.13
C TYR A 61 6.16 4.21 -3.16
N MET A 62 4.86 3.96 -3.20
CA MET A 62 3.88 4.53 -2.28
C MET A 62 2.90 3.46 -1.86
N ILE A 63 2.65 3.35 -0.55
CA ILE A 63 1.60 2.49 0.00
C ILE A 63 0.51 3.41 0.54
N LYS A 64 -0.75 3.13 0.23
CA LYS A 64 -1.88 3.89 0.78
C LYS A 64 -3.08 3.01 1.03
N GLY A 65 -3.87 3.36 2.05
CA GLY A 65 -5.09 2.65 2.37
C GLY A 65 -5.94 3.38 3.39
N VAL A 66 -7.06 2.76 3.72
CA VAL A 66 -8.02 3.29 4.69
C VAL A 66 -8.29 2.20 5.72
N GLN A 67 -8.18 2.54 6.99
CA GLN A 67 -8.49 1.62 8.08
C GLN A 67 -9.94 1.12 7.96
N GLY A 68 -10.14 -0.17 8.18
CA GLY A 68 -11.44 -0.82 8.03
C GLY A 68 -11.80 -1.21 6.60
N LYS A 69 -10.96 -0.93 5.59
CA LYS A 69 -11.08 -1.54 4.25
C LYS A 69 -10.33 -2.88 4.20
N ASP A 70 -10.76 -3.76 3.32
CA ASP A 70 -10.17 -5.08 3.04
C ASP A 70 -9.13 -5.03 1.91
N TYR A 71 -8.63 -3.84 1.57
CA TYR A 71 -7.56 -3.68 0.59
C TYR A 71 -6.73 -2.42 0.88
N PHE A 72 -5.47 -2.46 0.45
CA PHE A 72 -4.62 -1.28 0.30
C PHE A 72 -3.95 -1.28 -1.07
N ARG A 73 -3.41 -0.14 -1.47
CA ARG A 73 -2.78 0.05 -2.78
C ARG A 73 -1.29 0.28 -2.60
N ILE A 74 -0.49 -0.43 -3.39
CA ILE A 74 0.92 -0.12 -3.61
C ILE A 74 1.05 0.45 -5.02
N ALA A 75 1.69 1.61 -5.15
CA ALA A 75 2.15 2.15 -6.41
C ALA A 75 3.68 2.08 -6.46
N VAL A 76 4.25 1.56 -7.54
CA VAL A 76 5.70 1.44 -7.73
C VAL A 76 6.09 2.09 -9.05
N HIS A 77 7.24 2.75 -9.06
CA HIS A 77 7.83 3.28 -10.28
C HIS A 77 8.33 2.10 -11.15
N GLY A 78 7.91 2.01 -12.41
CA GLY A 78 8.14 0.84 -13.28
C GLY A 78 9.59 0.56 -13.66
N LYS A 79 10.54 1.42 -13.27
CA LYS A 79 11.98 1.13 -13.35
C LYS A 79 12.53 0.43 -12.11
N HIS A 80 11.70 0.24 -11.08
CA HIS A 80 12.07 -0.24 -9.75
C HIS A 80 11.08 -1.31 -9.28
N GLU A 81 10.65 -2.21 -10.17
CA GLU A 81 9.75 -3.32 -9.83
C GLU A 81 10.32 -4.22 -8.73
N GLU A 82 11.65 -4.27 -8.59
CA GLU A 82 12.36 -4.97 -7.50
C GLU A 82 11.95 -4.48 -6.09
N GLU A 83 11.53 -3.21 -5.95
CA GLU A 83 11.03 -2.67 -4.68
C GLU A 83 9.70 -3.31 -4.30
N LEU A 84 8.88 -3.67 -5.29
CA LEU A 84 7.64 -4.42 -5.05
C LEU A 84 7.94 -5.78 -4.44
N GLU A 85 8.94 -6.50 -4.94
CA GLU A 85 9.34 -7.80 -4.38
C GLU A 85 9.80 -7.69 -2.92
N LYS A 86 10.55 -6.62 -2.58
CA LYS A 86 10.98 -6.36 -1.19
C LYS A 86 9.78 -6.09 -0.28
N LEU A 87 8.83 -5.28 -0.75
CA LEU A 87 7.59 -5.01 -0.03
C LEU A 87 6.78 -6.29 0.19
N GLU A 88 6.66 -7.13 -0.82
CA GLU A 88 5.92 -8.38 -0.72
C GLU A 88 6.56 -9.37 0.25
N ARG A 89 7.89 -9.39 0.35
CA ARG A 89 8.60 -10.18 1.38
C ARG A 89 8.42 -9.64 2.79
N PHE A 90 8.23 -8.32 2.94
CA PHE A 90 7.94 -7.71 4.25
C PHE A 90 6.49 -7.99 4.69
N LEU A 91 5.57 -8.05 3.75
CA LEU A 91 4.13 -8.23 3.99
C LEU A 91 3.70 -9.70 4.14
N GLY A 92 4.56 -10.65 3.76
CA GLY A 92 4.33 -12.10 3.83
C GLY A 92 4.96 -12.75 5.05
#